data_AF-A0A804P6D1-F1
#
_entry.id   AF-A0A804P6D1-F1
#
_cell.length_a   1.000
_cell.length_b   1.000
_cell.length_c   1.000
_cell.angle_alpha   90.00
_cell.angle_beta   90.00
_cell.angle_gamma   90.00
#
_symmetry.space_group_name_H-M   'P 1'
#
loop_
_entity.id
_entity.type
_entity.pdbx_description
1 polymer ?
#
loop_
_entity_poly.entity_id
_entity_poly.type
_entity_poly.pdbx_seq_one_letter_code
_entity_poly.pdbx_strand_id
1 'polypeptide(L)'
;MVRQKAREPKVDGELIFAYAKIDMLSDIEEFILMPNVANLQNVGDRLYDEELYEAAKIIYAFISNWAKLAVTLVKLKLFQGAVEAARKANSAKTWKEVCFACVDAEEFRLAQICGLNIIIQVDDLEEVSEYYQNRGCFNELIALMESGLGLERAHMGIFTELGVLYARYRSEKLMEHIKLFSTRLNIPKLIRACDEQQHWK
;
A
#
# COMPACT_ATOMS: atom_id res chain seq x y z
N MET A 1 -11.09 29.37 30.86
CA MET A 1 -11.30 28.47 29.68
C MET A 1 -12.12 27.26 30.11
N VAL A 2 -13.03 26.73 29.29
CA VAL A 2 -13.89 25.56 29.64
C VAL A 2 -13.07 24.36 30.13
N ARG A 3 -11.90 24.12 29.52
CA ARG A 3 -10.93 23.07 29.93
C ARG A 3 -10.43 23.19 31.38
N GLN A 4 -10.42 24.39 31.96
CA GLN A 4 -10.07 24.59 33.38
C GLN A 4 -11.20 24.14 34.33
N LYS A 5 -12.44 24.04 33.82
CA LYS A 5 -13.62 23.65 34.61
C LYS A 5 -14.07 22.21 34.33
N ALA A 6 -13.91 21.72 33.11
CA ALA A 6 -14.30 20.37 32.70
C ALA A 6 -13.21 19.77 31.79
N ARG A 7 -12.57 18.69 32.25
CA ARG A 7 -11.67 17.86 31.43
C ARG A 7 -12.48 16.73 30.83
N GLU A 8 -13.20 17.02 29.76
CA GLU A 8 -14.02 16.04 29.04
C GLU A 8 -13.39 15.68 27.69
N PRO A 9 -13.43 14.40 27.28
CA PRO A 9 -12.89 13.96 25.99
C PRO A 9 -13.41 14.75 24.79
N LYS A 10 -14.69 15.15 24.85
CA LYS A 10 -15.31 15.97 23.79
C LYS A 10 -14.71 17.36 23.72
N VAL A 11 -14.48 18.02 24.86
CA VAL A 11 -13.94 19.39 24.88
C VAL A 11 -12.51 19.42 24.34
N ASP A 12 -11.66 18.52 24.80
CA ASP A 12 -10.28 18.43 24.30
C ASP A 12 -10.26 18.04 22.81
N GLY A 13 -11.15 17.14 22.37
CA GLY A 13 -11.28 16.75 20.96
C GLY A 13 -11.74 17.88 20.05
N GLU A 14 -12.76 18.64 20.44
CA GLU A 14 -13.23 19.81 19.67
C GLU A 14 -12.18 20.92 19.63
N LEU A 15 -11.35 21.08 20.67
CA LEU A 15 -10.27 22.06 20.67
C LEU A 15 -9.21 21.71 19.63
N ILE A 16 -8.79 20.44 19.55
CA ILE A 16 -7.88 19.95 18.49
C ILE A 16 -8.49 20.19 17.12
N PHE A 17 -9.79 19.86 16.95
CA PHE A 17 -10.48 20.06 15.68
C PHE A 17 -10.56 21.55 15.29
N ALA A 18 -10.77 22.43 16.26
CA ALA A 18 -10.78 23.88 16.03
C ALA A 18 -9.41 24.37 15.56
N TYR A 19 -8.31 23.96 16.22
CA TYR A 19 -6.95 24.29 15.77
C TYR A 19 -6.67 23.79 14.35
N ALA A 20 -7.15 22.60 14.00
CA ALA A 20 -6.99 22.06 12.65
C ALA A 20 -7.75 22.87 11.59
N LYS A 21 -8.96 23.35 11.89
CA LYS A 21 -9.76 24.17 10.96
C LYS A 21 -9.16 25.56 10.70
N ILE A 22 -8.30 26.06 11.59
CA ILE A 22 -7.58 27.33 11.43
C ILE A 22 -6.10 27.15 11.09
N ASP A 23 -5.70 25.94 10.69
CA ASP A 23 -4.35 25.58 10.24
C ASP A 23 -3.22 25.84 11.26
N MET A 24 -3.57 25.82 12.55
CA MET A 24 -2.59 25.96 13.64
C MET A 24 -2.03 24.59 14.03
N LEU A 25 -1.23 24.00 13.13
CA LEU A 25 -0.67 22.66 13.30
C LEU A 25 0.28 22.55 14.51
N SER A 26 1.08 23.59 14.77
CA SER A 26 1.98 23.63 15.94
C SER A 26 1.21 23.58 17.26
N ASP A 27 0.06 24.26 17.34
CA ASP A 27 -0.78 24.21 18.54
C ASP A 27 -1.39 22.82 18.75
N ILE A 28 -1.65 22.05 17.67
CA ILE A 28 -2.06 20.65 17.78
C ILE A 28 -0.92 19.81 18.37
N GLU A 29 0.30 19.93 17.83
CA GLU A 29 1.48 19.20 18.31
C GLU A 29 1.76 19.49 19.79
N GLU A 30 1.73 20.76 20.18
CA GLU A 30 1.89 21.14 21.59
C GLU A 30 0.75 20.60 22.44
N PHE A 31 -0.49 20.66 21.97
CA PHE A 31 -1.65 20.23 22.73
C PHE A 31 -1.68 18.74 23.00
N ILE A 32 -1.34 17.90 22.02
CA ILE A 32 -1.34 16.44 22.19
C ILE A 32 -0.21 15.95 23.09
N LEU A 33 0.90 16.70 23.18
CA LEU A 33 2.00 16.42 24.11
C LEU A 33 1.63 16.76 25.57
N MET A 34 0.70 17.70 25.78
CA MET A 34 0.18 18.01 27.10
C MET A 34 -0.81 16.93 27.57
N PRO A 35 -0.95 16.70 28.90
CA PRO A 35 -1.97 15.81 29.43
C PRO A 35 -3.37 16.24 28.98
N ASN A 36 -4.02 15.41 28.16
CA ASN A 36 -5.35 15.62 27.59
C ASN A 36 -6.17 14.33 27.70
N VAL A 37 -7.49 14.45 27.56
CA VAL A 37 -8.43 13.31 27.62
C VAL A 37 -9.12 13.08 26.28
N ALA A 38 -8.63 13.68 25.19
CA ALA A 38 -9.23 13.53 23.87
C ALA A 38 -9.15 12.08 23.39
N ASN A 39 -10.21 11.59 22.74
CA ASN A 39 -10.11 10.36 21.95
C ASN A 39 -9.44 10.70 20.62
N LEU A 40 -8.10 10.69 20.62
CA LEU A 40 -7.28 11.07 19.48
C LEU A 40 -7.55 10.22 18.24
N GLN A 41 -7.91 8.94 18.40
CA GLN A 41 -8.29 8.10 17.26
C GLN A 41 -9.52 8.67 16.55
N ASN A 42 -10.60 8.95 17.29
CA ASN A 42 -11.83 9.50 16.72
C ASN A 42 -11.62 10.91 16.14
N VAL A 43 -10.79 11.73 16.79
CA VAL A 43 -10.45 13.06 16.29
C VAL A 43 -9.68 12.95 14.98
N GLY A 44 -8.67 12.07 14.91
CA GLY A 44 -7.91 11.80 13.69
C GLY A 44 -8.79 11.31 12.55
N ASP A 45 -9.71 10.39 12.83
CA ASP A 45 -10.68 9.89 11.84
C ASP A 45 -11.58 11.01 11.31
N ARG A 46 -12.11 11.86 12.19
CA ARG A 46 -12.92 13.01 11.78
C ARG A 46 -12.11 14.04 10.98
N LEU A 47 -10.86 14.30 11.35
CA LEU A 47 -9.97 15.19 10.59
C LEU A 47 -9.71 14.64 9.19
N TYR A 48 -9.50 13.32 9.08
CA TYR A 48 -9.30 12.66 7.79
C TYR A 48 -10.55 12.76 6.90
N ASP A 49 -11.74 12.52 7.47
CA ASP A 49 -13.01 12.59 6.73
C ASP A 49 -13.34 14.01 6.24
N GLU A 50 -12.84 15.03 6.96
CA GLU A 50 -12.97 16.45 6.62
C GLU A 50 -11.81 16.97 5.74
N GLU A 51 -10.99 16.06 5.19
CA GLU A 51 -9.84 16.35 4.31
C GLU A 51 -8.73 17.20 4.95
N LEU A 52 -8.69 17.29 6.29
CA LEU A 52 -7.63 17.97 7.05
C LEU A 52 -6.45 17.02 7.29
N TYR A 53 -5.85 16.54 6.20
CA TYR A 53 -4.86 15.47 6.24
C TYR A 53 -3.57 15.82 6.99
N GLU A 54 -3.11 17.07 6.95
CA GLU A 54 -1.91 17.50 7.68
C GLU A 54 -2.09 17.39 9.19
N ALA A 55 -3.26 17.80 9.70
CA ALA A 55 -3.61 17.64 11.10
C ALA A 55 -3.80 16.15 11.46
N ALA A 56 -4.51 15.39 10.61
CA ALA A 56 -4.71 13.95 10.82
C ALA A 56 -3.38 13.19 10.88
N LYS A 57 -2.40 13.55 10.03
CA LYS A 57 -1.04 12.98 10.02
C LYS A 57 -0.37 13.12 11.39
N ILE A 58 -0.42 14.32 11.98
CA ILE A 58 0.16 14.58 13.31
C ILE A 58 -0.48 13.68 14.36
N ILE A 59 -1.81 13.60 14.36
CA ILE A 59 -2.55 12.78 15.31
C ILE A 59 -2.22 11.29 15.17
N TYR A 60 -2.25 10.75 13.95
CA TYR A 60 -1.98 9.33 13.71
C TYR A 60 -0.52 8.96 13.99
N ALA A 61 0.43 9.85 13.71
CA ALA A 61 1.82 9.65 14.08
C ALA A 61 2.00 9.60 15.60
N PHE A 62 1.34 10.49 16.34
CA PHE A 62 1.42 10.54 17.80
C PHE A 62 0.85 9.28 18.47
N ILE A 63 -0.33 8.81 18.05
CA ILE A 63 -0.93 7.58 18.60
C ILE A 63 -0.32 6.29 18.03
N SER A 64 0.69 6.40 17.14
CA SER A 64 1.32 5.26 16.46
C SER A 64 0.33 4.39 15.67
N ASN A 65 -0.74 4.98 15.12
CA ASN A 65 -1.64 4.28 14.21
C ASN A 65 -1.06 4.31 12.79
N TRP A 66 -0.11 3.42 12.54
CA TRP A 66 0.64 3.37 11.28
C TRP A 66 -0.21 3.07 10.05
N ALA A 67 -1.29 2.30 10.20
CA ALA A 67 -2.20 2.00 9.09
C ALA A 67 -2.91 3.26 8.60
N LYS A 68 -3.55 4.00 9.52
CA LYS A 68 -4.20 5.27 9.19
C LYS A 68 -3.22 6.35 8.76
N LEU A 69 -2.03 6.38 9.36
CA LEU A 69 -0.96 7.29 8.96
C LEU A 69 -0.54 7.05 7.50
N ALA A 70 -0.35 5.79 7.09
CA ALA A 70 0.05 5.45 5.73
C ALA A 70 -0.98 5.94 4.70
N VAL A 71 -2.28 5.69 4.93
CA VAL A 71 -3.36 6.16 4.05
C VAL A 71 -3.42 7.69 4.01
N THR A 72 -3.21 8.35 5.15
CA THR A 72 -3.17 9.82 5.21
C THR A 72 -2.00 10.40 4.43
N LEU A 73 -0.81 9.78 4.55
CA LEU A 73 0.38 10.19 3.79
C LEU A 73 0.21 10.00 2.28
N VAL A 74 -0.51 8.95 1.86
CA VAL A 74 -0.90 8.76 0.46
C VAL A 74 -1.75 9.93 -0.04
N LYS A 75 -2.74 10.40 0.74
CA LYS A 75 -3.58 11.55 0.37
C LYS A 75 -2.77 12.84 0.22
N LEU A 76 -1.72 13.00 1.03
CA LEU A 76 -0.76 14.10 0.93
C LEU A 76 0.29 13.92 -0.17
N LYS A 77 0.23 12.83 -0.96
CA LYS A 77 1.24 12.45 -1.97
C LYS A 77 2.65 12.27 -1.39
N LEU A 78 2.77 11.99 -0.10
CA LEU A 78 4.03 11.72 0.60
C LEU A 78 4.32 10.22 0.59
N PHE A 79 4.56 9.67 -0.61
CA PHE A 79 4.66 8.22 -0.82
C PHE A 79 5.80 7.57 -0.05
N GLN A 80 6.97 8.21 0.03
CA GLN A 80 8.12 7.68 0.79
C GLN A 80 7.73 7.42 2.26
N GLY A 81 7.08 8.40 2.90
CA GLY A 81 6.61 8.26 4.27
C GLY A 81 5.49 7.23 4.40
N ALA A 82 4.60 7.13 3.40
CA ALA A 82 3.54 6.14 3.38
C ALA A 82 4.10 4.70 3.36
N VAL A 83 5.15 4.44 2.58
CA VAL A 83 5.84 3.14 2.55
C VAL A 83 6.46 2.80 3.90
N GLU A 84 7.09 3.78 4.57
CA GLU A 84 7.66 3.59 5.90
C GLU A 84 6.58 3.32 6.96
N ALA A 85 5.46 4.04 6.90
CA ALA A 85 4.31 3.79 7.75
C ALA A 85 3.69 2.41 7.48
N ALA A 86 3.53 2.01 6.22
CA ALA A 86 3.04 0.67 5.85
C ALA A 86 3.94 -0.45 6.39
N ARG A 87 5.26 -0.25 6.35
CA ARG A 87 6.23 -1.17 6.96
C ARG A 87 6.03 -1.34 8.46
N LYS A 88 5.76 -0.24 9.18
CA LYS A 88 5.49 -0.29 10.63
C LYS A 88 4.13 -0.88 10.95
N ALA A 89 3.12 -0.63 10.11
CA ALA A 89 1.79 -1.24 10.25
C ALA A 89 1.82 -2.76 10.01
N ASN A 90 2.67 -3.20 9.08
CA ASN A 90 2.90 -4.59 8.72
C ASN A 90 1.61 -5.39 8.46
N SER A 91 0.68 -4.79 7.69
CA SER A 91 -0.57 -5.43 7.30
C SER A 91 -0.69 -5.48 5.77
N ALA A 92 -1.17 -6.60 5.23
CA ALA A 92 -1.39 -6.77 3.79
C ALA A 92 -2.33 -5.69 3.23
N LYS A 93 -3.39 -5.35 3.98
CA LYS A 93 -4.33 -4.29 3.62
C LYS A 93 -3.63 -2.94 3.43
N THR A 94 -2.80 -2.52 4.39
CA THR A 94 -2.08 -1.24 4.30
C THR A 94 -1.07 -1.24 3.17
N TRP A 95 -0.35 -2.35 2.97
CA TRP A 95 0.56 -2.48 1.83
C TRP A 95 -0.16 -2.33 0.50
N LYS A 96 -1.32 -2.98 0.32
CA LYS A 96 -2.13 -2.88 -0.92
C LYS A 96 -2.56 -1.44 -1.19
N GLU A 97 -3.14 -0.77 -0.19
CA GLU A 97 -3.59 0.62 -0.34
C GLU A 97 -2.44 1.55 -0.75
N VAL A 98 -1.27 1.42 -0.13
CA VAL A 98 -0.09 2.23 -0.48
C VAL A 98 0.49 1.84 -1.84
N CYS A 99 0.57 0.55 -2.15
CA CYS A 99 1.07 0.05 -3.43
C CYS A 99 0.24 0.61 -4.59
N PHE A 100 -1.08 0.44 -4.51
CA PHE A 100 -2.04 0.86 -5.51
C PHE A 100 -1.98 2.36 -5.75
N ALA A 101 -1.91 3.15 -4.67
CA ALA A 101 -1.71 4.58 -4.80
C ALA A 101 -0.37 4.98 -5.43
N CYS A 102 0.72 4.23 -5.15
CA CYS A 102 2.01 4.47 -5.81
C CYS A 102 1.94 4.15 -7.30
N VAL A 103 1.22 3.10 -7.70
CA VAL A 103 1.00 2.76 -9.12
C VAL A 103 0.18 3.85 -9.82
N ASP A 104 -0.92 4.30 -9.20
CA ASP A 104 -1.75 5.40 -9.71
C ASP A 104 -0.95 6.70 -9.88
N ALA A 105 0.07 6.91 -9.06
CA ALA A 105 0.96 8.07 -9.10
C ALA A 105 2.24 7.84 -9.93
N GLU A 106 2.38 6.69 -10.60
CA GLU A 106 3.57 6.29 -11.39
C GLU A 106 4.88 6.24 -10.56
N GLU A 107 4.78 6.11 -9.24
CA GLU A 107 5.91 5.96 -8.31
C GLU A 107 6.36 4.50 -8.23
N PHE A 108 6.78 3.93 -9.36
CA PHE A 108 7.00 2.50 -9.52
C PHE A 108 8.11 1.93 -8.63
N ARG A 109 9.12 2.75 -8.29
CA ARG A 109 10.16 2.32 -7.36
C ARG A 109 9.61 2.02 -5.97
N LEU A 110 8.65 2.81 -5.50
CA LEU A 110 8.00 2.62 -4.21
C LEU A 110 6.93 1.53 -4.30
N ALA A 111 6.16 1.52 -5.38
CA ALA A 111 5.20 0.46 -5.66
C ALA A 111 5.88 -0.93 -5.66
N GLN A 112 7.10 -1.04 -6.20
CA GLN A 112 7.88 -2.29 -6.17
C GLN A 112 8.13 -2.77 -4.74
N ILE A 113 8.51 -1.87 -3.83
CA ILE A 113 8.78 -2.22 -2.43
C ILE A 113 7.49 -2.73 -1.77
N CYS A 114 6.37 -2.04 -2.00
CA CYS A 114 5.08 -2.46 -1.45
C CYS A 114 4.62 -3.79 -2.06
N GLY A 115 4.70 -3.92 -3.39
CA GLY A 115 4.31 -5.10 -4.15
C GLY A 115 4.97 -6.36 -3.64
N LEU A 116 6.29 -6.33 -3.39
CA LEU A 116 7.03 -7.49 -2.89
C LEU A 116 6.57 -7.96 -1.51
N ASN A 117 5.98 -7.08 -0.70
CA ASN A 117 5.39 -7.46 0.59
C ASN A 117 3.97 -8.02 0.47
N ILE A 118 3.32 -7.86 -0.68
CA ILE A 118 1.94 -8.31 -0.92
C ILE A 118 1.94 -9.64 -1.67
N ILE A 119 2.68 -9.74 -2.78
CA ILE A 119 2.61 -10.89 -3.71
C ILE A 119 3.07 -12.23 -3.12
N ILE A 120 3.67 -12.21 -1.92
CA ILE A 120 3.99 -13.43 -1.18
C ILE A 120 2.73 -14.13 -0.64
N GLN A 121 1.63 -13.39 -0.47
CA GLN A 121 0.33 -13.94 -0.11
C GLN A 121 -0.40 -14.39 -1.38
N VAL A 122 -0.81 -15.67 -1.40
CA VAL A 122 -1.42 -16.29 -2.58
C VAL A 122 -2.71 -15.57 -2.98
N ASP A 123 -3.55 -15.26 -2.00
CA ASP A 123 -4.88 -14.67 -2.22
C ASP A 123 -4.82 -13.22 -2.72
N ASP A 124 -3.72 -12.50 -2.44
CA ASP A 124 -3.56 -11.09 -2.83
C ASP A 124 -2.85 -10.93 -4.19
N LEU A 125 -2.15 -11.97 -4.67
CA LEU A 125 -1.36 -11.91 -5.91
C LEU A 125 -2.21 -11.55 -7.13
N GLU A 126 -3.38 -12.19 -7.24
CA GLU A 126 -4.30 -12.00 -8.38
C GLU A 126 -4.81 -10.55 -8.42
N GLU A 127 -5.23 -10.01 -7.28
CA GLU A 127 -5.69 -8.62 -7.16
C GLU A 127 -4.59 -7.62 -7.57
N VAL A 128 -3.34 -7.84 -7.14
CA VAL A 128 -2.21 -6.97 -7.54
C VAL A 128 -1.95 -7.08 -9.03
N SER A 129 -1.97 -8.29 -9.60
CA SER A 129 -1.75 -8.52 -11.03
C SER A 129 -2.81 -7.79 -11.87
N GLU A 130 -4.08 -7.96 -11.54
CA GLU A 130 -5.19 -7.29 -12.22
C GLU A 130 -5.09 -5.76 -12.11
N TYR A 131 -4.73 -5.25 -10.93
CA TYR A 131 -4.63 -3.81 -10.69
C TYR A 131 -3.60 -3.14 -11.61
N TYR A 132 -2.43 -3.74 -11.80
CA TYR A 132 -1.40 -3.26 -12.71
C TYR A 132 -1.82 -3.43 -14.19
N GLN A 133 -2.40 -4.58 -14.56
CA GLN A 133 -2.82 -4.85 -15.94
C GLN A 133 -3.89 -3.88 -16.41
N ASN A 134 -4.88 -3.56 -15.57
CA ASN A 134 -5.95 -2.62 -15.89
C ASN A 134 -5.45 -1.19 -16.14
N ARG A 135 -4.23 -0.87 -15.70
CA ARG A 135 -3.56 0.43 -15.92
C ARG A 135 -2.53 0.39 -17.04
N GLY A 136 -2.30 -0.77 -17.65
CA GLY A 136 -1.29 -0.94 -18.68
C GLY A 136 0.16 -1.00 -18.16
N CYS A 137 0.38 -1.13 -16.84
CA CYS A 137 1.70 -1.16 -16.21
C CYS A 137 2.35 -2.56 -16.30
N PHE A 138 2.43 -3.12 -17.51
CA PHE A 138 2.88 -4.50 -17.73
C PHE A 138 4.36 -4.68 -17.44
N ASN A 139 5.19 -3.69 -17.78
CA ASN A 139 6.64 -3.76 -17.58
C ASN A 139 6.98 -3.79 -16.09
N GLU A 140 6.28 -2.97 -15.32
CA GLU A 140 6.44 -2.82 -13.88
C GLU A 140 5.91 -4.05 -13.16
N LEU A 141 4.79 -4.63 -13.63
CA LEU A 141 4.27 -5.89 -13.12
C LEU A 141 5.24 -7.05 -13.39
N ILE A 142 5.80 -7.14 -14.60
CA ILE A 142 6.83 -8.14 -14.92
C ILE A 142 8.04 -7.96 -14.00
N ALA A 143 8.54 -6.74 -13.82
CA ALA A 143 9.66 -6.46 -12.92
C ALA A 143 9.35 -6.82 -11.46
N LEU A 144 8.12 -6.61 -11.02
CA LEU A 144 7.62 -7.03 -9.70
C LEU A 144 7.69 -8.55 -9.54
N MET A 145 7.15 -9.29 -10.52
CA MET A 145 7.15 -10.75 -10.47
C MET A 145 8.55 -11.35 -10.62
N GLU A 146 9.41 -10.79 -11.48
CA GLU A 146 10.83 -11.16 -11.63
C GLU A 146 11.57 -11.04 -10.28
N SER A 147 11.38 -9.90 -9.59
CA SER A 147 11.95 -9.68 -8.26
C SER A 147 11.34 -10.63 -7.21
N GLY A 148 10.05 -10.95 -7.36
CA GLY A 148 9.31 -11.86 -6.49
C GLY A 148 9.86 -13.30 -6.50
N LEU A 149 10.49 -13.75 -7.58
CA LEU A 149 11.07 -15.10 -7.68
C LEU A 149 12.17 -15.36 -6.64
N GLY A 150 12.89 -14.30 -6.25
CA GLY A 150 14.00 -14.37 -5.30
C GLY A 150 13.59 -14.34 -3.82
N LEU A 151 12.30 -14.17 -3.52
CA LEU A 151 11.81 -14.12 -2.15
C LEU A 151 11.79 -15.52 -1.52
N GLU A 152 12.19 -15.63 -0.25
CA GLU A 152 12.15 -16.90 0.49
C GLU A 152 10.73 -17.51 0.54
N ARG A 153 9.71 -16.65 0.59
CA ARG A 153 8.30 -17.04 0.62
C ARG A 153 7.65 -17.09 -0.77
N ALA A 154 8.44 -17.10 -1.85
CA ALA A 154 7.90 -17.21 -3.20
C ALA A 154 7.14 -18.54 -3.35
N HIS A 155 5.91 -18.47 -3.87
CA HIS A 155 5.03 -19.63 -4.08
C HIS A 155 4.71 -19.80 -5.57
N MET A 156 4.12 -20.95 -5.95
CA MET A 156 3.84 -21.33 -7.35
C MET A 156 3.08 -20.26 -8.17
N GLY A 157 2.23 -19.47 -7.50
CA GLY A 157 1.48 -18.37 -8.09
C GLY A 157 2.37 -17.36 -8.81
N ILE A 158 3.45 -16.88 -8.17
CA ILE A 158 4.37 -15.89 -8.74
C ILE A 158 5.03 -16.41 -10.02
N PHE A 159 5.52 -17.65 -9.99
CA PHE A 159 6.15 -18.29 -11.16
C PHE A 159 5.16 -18.44 -12.31
N THR A 160 3.95 -18.87 -12.00
CA THR A 160 2.90 -19.09 -13.01
C THR A 160 2.47 -17.78 -13.63
N GLU A 161 2.23 -16.76 -12.81
CA GLU A 161 1.78 -15.45 -13.27
C GLU A 161 2.86 -14.76 -14.12
N LEU A 162 4.13 -14.83 -13.72
CA LEU A 162 5.24 -14.36 -14.56
C LEU A 162 5.30 -15.09 -15.91
N GLY A 163 5.07 -16.40 -15.92
CA GLY A 163 5.01 -17.18 -17.16
C GLY A 163 3.89 -16.69 -18.09
N VAL A 164 2.70 -16.42 -17.55
CA VAL A 164 1.58 -15.85 -18.32
C VAL A 164 1.92 -14.46 -18.86
N LEU A 165 2.56 -13.61 -18.06
CA LEU A 165 2.99 -12.28 -18.48
C LEU A 165 4.06 -12.33 -19.58
N TYR A 166 5.03 -13.23 -19.48
CA TYR A 166 6.01 -13.46 -20.55
C TYR A 166 5.34 -13.96 -21.82
N ALA A 167 4.40 -14.91 -21.73
CA ALA A 167 3.69 -15.38 -22.91
C ALA A 167 2.98 -14.25 -23.66
N ARG A 168 2.37 -13.31 -22.93
CA ARG A 168 1.61 -12.19 -23.52
C ARG A 168 2.47 -11.02 -23.98
N TYR A 169 3.55 -10.69 -23.27
CA TYR A 169 4.23 -9.40 -23.44
C TYR A 169 5.74 -9.49 -23.69
N ARG A 170 6.39 -10.63 -23.36
CA ARG A 170 7.85 -10.85 -23.49
C ARG A 170 8.17 -12.31 -23.80
N SER A 171 7.75 -12.77 -24.98
CA SER A 171 7.83 -14.18 -25.37
C SER A 171 9.26 -14.71 -25.44
N GLU A 172 10.24 -13.84 -25.68
CA GLU A 172 11.66 -14.18 -25.73
C GLU A 172 12.19 -14.75 -24.41
N LYS A 173 11.58 -14.41 -23.27
CA LYS A 173 11.97 -14.93 -21.94
C LYS A 173 11.20 -16.19 -21.52
N LEU A 174 10.09 -16.50 -22.20
CA LEU A 174 9.14 -17.54 -21.77
C LEU A 174 9.79 -18.93 -21.72
N MET A 175 10.50 -19.31 -22.78
CA MET A 175 11.09 -20.65 -22.88
C MET A 175 12.15 -20.89 -21.81
N GLU A 176 12.98 -19.89 -21.53
CA GLU A 176 13.96 -19.95 -20.44
C GLU A 176 13.27 -20.10 -19.08
N HIS A 177 12.23 -19.30 -18.82
CA HIS A 177 11.44 -19.37 -17.59
C HIS A 177 10.82 -20.76 -17.36
N ILE A 178 10.21 -21.34 -18.39
CA ILE A 178 9.62 -22.69 -18.31
C ILE A 178 10.69 -23.75 -18.00
N LYS A 179 11.85 -23.68 -18.65
CA LYS A 179 12.95 -24.63 -18.43
C LYS A 179 13.46 -24.57 -17.00
N LEU A 180 13.65 -23.37 -16.45
CA LEU A 180 14.18 -23.19 -15.11
C LEU A 180 13.17 -23.57 -14.01
N PHE A 181 11.88 -23.31 -14.23
CA PHE A 181 10.87 -23.39 -13.16
C PHE A 181 9.75 -24.39 -13.41
N SER A 182 9.93 -25.35 -14.33
CA SER A 182 8.90 -26.35 -14.72
C SER A 182 8.18 -27.04 -13.55
N THR A 183 8.87 -27.32 -12.44
CA THR A 183 8.29 -27.98 -11.25
C THR A 183 7.48 -27.04 -10.35
N ARG A 184 7.53 -25.72 -10.60
CA ARG A 184 6.89 -24.67 -9.81
C ARG A 184 5.85 -23.89 -10.61
N LEU A 185 5.33 -24.47 -11.70
CA LEU A 185 4.35 -23.85 -12.58
C LEU A 185 3.03 -24.62 -12.58
N ASN A 186 1.92 -23.89 -12.67
CA ASN A 186 0.64 -24.48 -13.06
C ASN A 186 0.63 -24.69 -14.59
N ILE A 187 1.03 -25.89 -15.02
CA ILE A 187 1.16 -26.27 -16.43
C ILE A 187 -0.15 -26.04 -17.21
N PRO A 188 -1.33 -26.50 -16.74
CA PRO A 188 -2.59 -26.24 -17.44
C PRO A 188 -2.88 -24.76 -17.69
N LYS A 189 -2.64 -23.87 -16.71
CA LYS A 189 -2.85 -22.42 -16.89
C LYS A 189 -1.90 -21.86 -17.95
N LEU A 190 -0.63 -22.27 -17.91
CA LEU A 190 0.38 -21.76 -18.83
C LEU A 190 0.16 -22.24 -20.27
N ILE A 191 -0.25 -23.50 -20.48
CA ILE A 191 -0.58 -24.02 -21.82
C ILE A 191 -1.67 -23.16 -22.47
N ARG A 192 -2.73 -22.81 -21.74
CA ARG A 192 -3.79 -21.93 -22.27
C ARG A 192 -3.24 -20.56 -22.69
N ALA A 193 -2.39 -19.96 -21.86
CA ALA A 193 -1.76 -18.68 -22.20
C ALA A 193 -0.83 -18.79 -23.42
N CYS A 194 -0.10 -19.89 -23.57
CA CYS A 194 0.74 -20.13 -24.75
C CYS A 194 -0.08 -20.36 -26.03
N ASP A 195 -1.19 -21.10 -25.92
CA ASP A 195 -2.12 -21.39 -27.03
C ASP A 195 -2.79 -20.10 -27.53
N GLU A 196 -3.30 -19.27 -26.60
CA GLU A 196 -3.84 -17.93 -26.89
C GLU A 196 -2.85 -17.04 -27.65
N GLN A 197 -1.55 -17.18 -27.38
CA GLN A 197 -0.48 -16.38 -27.98
C GLN A 197 0.27 -17.12 -29.11
N GLN A 198 -0.18 -18.31 -29.49
CA GLN A 198 0.40 -19.13 -30.56
C GLN A 198 1.89 -19.46 -30.40
N HIS A 199 2.35 -19.70 -29.17
CA HIS A 199 3.72 -20.13 -28.87
C HIS A 199 3.91 -21.62 -29.12
N TRP A 200 4.01 -22.01 -30.40
CA TRP A 200 4.13 -23.41 -30.85
C TRP A 200 5.58 -23.92 -30.95
N LYS A 201 6.56 -23.04 -30.76
CA LYS A 201 7.99 -23.34 -30.90
C LYS A 201 8.71 -23.45 -29.55
#